data_AF-X8CKM2-F1
#
_entry.id   AF-X8CKM2-F1
#
_cell.length_a   1.000
_cell.length_b   1.000
_cell.length_c   1.000
_cell.angle_alpha   90.00
_cell.angle_beta   90.00
_cell.angle_gamma   90.00
#
_symmetry.space_group_name_H-M   'P 1'
#
loop_
_entity.id
_entity.type
_entity.pdbx_description
1 polymer ?
#
loop_
_entity_poly.entity_id
_entity_poly.type
_entity_poly.pdbx_seq_one_letter_code
_entity_poly.pdbx_strand_id
1 'polypeptide(L)'
;MTDKHPLKTPFGVRYRPNTESMRGSTHDRIAPHRDERCRRTRRRRGRGGLKFVRANEANDLHADGVLVLPDNRQLLVEVKTSSLMTTKGLRDQLQLWSHQLRANTVGVVVANRITADAREELRAAGWSWLDTRGHLRLAANGLLVDANVPAAMRAPRRREPFAGQVGIELASAMLLTPDRVVSIRPLATQIDRAPSSVSDTIAAFRDANLITPAGHPRTPELFWELASRWKPTDFAVANEPREGGLLNALRVNLDDFDKPGWALSDSRAAAVYGAPIAIRSNHPPVLYVPDQQVMRRAAKLLAPAREHITPTAVVRVAPTPLVCIYRQDPVDFPGNGNSEYWPMTRPLFVALDLAQDPGRGREILDSWTPQSRGLVSGKQLQTPRVELLGAQMSALADAIRTTQTLTGQPVTVIGGLAVICRLSTPHRATSDLDIVNRRNDHQAPQLELLIAKSEPVEGRNAALVTTAAGKVIVDVLEVADADLHPLPDDPTGRLFVLSHAWAAATATPVIMGVHGQPDIAVAVAEPGPLIAMKLQATFDRGKAKEGTDLLDIVRLTLDQQSGPTVREQLSLAESQLARDIAQHVEFCLDARADRSLSLINAIPEGADLRLDDIHLAAELLSGALGH
;
A
#
# COMPACT_ATOMS: atom_id res chain seq x y z
N MET A 1 -48.08 -30.74 13.84
CA MET A 1 -48.47 -30.92 12.43
C MET A 1 -47.46 -30.15 11.60
N THR A 2 -46.45 -30.82 11.02
CA THR A 2 -46.47 -31.73 9.83
C THR A 2 -46.44 -30.89 8.52
N ASP A 3 -45.46 -31.02 7.63
CA ASP A 3 -44.34 -31.98 7.60
C ASP A 3 -43.03 -31.49 6.97
N LYS A 4 -41.95 -32.15 7.37
CA LYS A 4 -40.72 -32.33 6.57
C LYS A 4 -40.81 -33.71 5.90
N HIS A 5 -40.15 -33.92 4.76
CA HIS A 5 -39.08 -34.94 4.59
C HIS A 5 -38.61 -35.06 3.10
N PRO A 6 -37.48 -35.76 2.81
CA PRO A 6 -36.65 -35.43 1.65
C PRO A 6 -36.31 -36.63 0.74
N LEU A 7 -35.47 -36.36 -0.27
CA LEU A 7 -34.64 -37.35 -0.96
C LEU A 7 -33.18 -36.89 -0.78
N LYS A 8 -32.19 -37.63 -0.24
CA LYS A 8 -31.82 -39.06 -0.15
C LYS A 8 -30.43 -39.21 -0.80
N THR A 9 -29.40 -39.34 0.03
CA THR A 9 -28.14 -39.99 -0.36
C THR A 9 -28.33 -41.52 -0.43
N PRO A 10 -27.55 -42.25 -1.23
CA PRO A 10 -27.53 -43.72 -1.21
C PRO A 10 -26.29 -44.31 -0.50
N PHE A 11 -26.54 -45.13 0.54
CA PHE A 11 -25.79 -46.30 1.05
C PHE A 11 -24.24 -46.29 1.19
N GLY A 12 -23.62 -46.84 2.25
CA GLY A 12 -24.15 -47.52 3.45
C GLY A 12 -23.05 -47.82 4.52
N VAL A 13 -23.33 -47.94 5.83
CA VAL A 13 -23.90 -49.13 6.55
C VAL A 13 -22.78 -50.17 6.85
N ARG A 14 -22.37 -50.55 8.10
CA ARG A 14 -23.02 -50.78 9.43
C ARG A 14 -22.17 -50.19 10.61
N TYR A 15 -22.66 -49.85 11.82
CA TYR A 15 -23.42 -50.58 12.89
C TYR A 15 -22.58 -51.69 13.59
N ARG A 16 -22.49 -51.86 14.93
CA ARG A 16 -22.98 -51.14 16.15
C ARG A 16 -22.10 -51.60 17.37
N PRO A 17 -22.19 -51.00 18.59
CA PRO A 17 -21.48 -51.49 19.78
C PRO A 17 -22.29 -52.57 20.53
N ASN A 18 -21.68 -53.21 21.54
CA ASN A 18 -22.32 -54.18 22.43
C ASN A 18 -22.07 -53.83 23.91
N THR A 19 -23.03 -54.12 24.80
CA THR A 19 -22.99 -53.72 26.23
C THR A 19 -23.66 -54.74 27.14
N GLU A 20 -22.90 -55.29 28.10
CA GLU A 20 -23.32 -56.03 29.31
C GLU A 20 -22.10 -55.93 30.27
N SER A 21 -22.10 -55.40 31.50
CA SER A 21 -23.01 -55.36 32.65
C SER A 21 -22.82 -56.51 33.65
N MET A 22 -22.33 -56.22 34.88
CA MET A 22 -22.78 -56.80 36.17
C MET A 22 -21.96 -56.26 37.37
N ARG A 23 -22.66 -55.62 38.32
CA ARG A 23 -22.59 -55.67 39.82
C ARG A 23 -21.24 -55.76 40.60
N GLY A 24 -21.20 -55.07 41.74
CA GLY A 24 -20.29 -55.32 42.90
C GLY A 24 -19.52 -54.06 43.36
N SER A 25 -20.06 -53.16 44.19
CA SER A 25 -20.43 -53.22 45.63
C SER A 25 -19.27 -53.04 46.63
N THR A 26 -19.28 -51.87 47.29
CA THR A 26 -18.90 -51.59 48.70
C THR A 26 -17.49 -51.82 49.26
N HIS A 27 -16.97 -50.72 49.84
CA HIS A 27 -16.37 -50.59 51.19
C HIS A 27 -14.83 -50.63 51.42
N ASP A 28 -14.38 -49.46 51.88
CA ASP A 28 -13.52 -49.19 53.05
C ASP A 28 -11.98 -49.22 52.95
N ARG A 29 -11.38 -48.71 54.04
CA ARG A 29 -10.01 -48.27 54.26
C ARG A 29 -9.12 -49.38 54.85
N ILE A 30 -7.94 -48.96 55.31
CA ILE A 30 -7.00 -49.61 56.25
C ILE A 30 -5.78 -50.28 55.58
N ALA A 31 -4.65 -49.60 55.76
CA ALA A 31 -3.32 -50.20 55.95
C ALA A 31 -2.96 -50.04 57.45
N PRO A 32 -1.85 -50.61 57.99
CA PRO A 32 -0.79 -51.38 57.33
C PRO A 32 -0.40 -52.69 58.07
N HIS A 33 0.54 -53.48 57.52
CA HIS A 33 1.78 -53.80 58.26
C HIS A 33 2.90 -54.40 57.39
N ARG A 34 4.03 -54.67 58.06
CA ARG A 34 5.36 -55.10 57.59
C ARG A 34 5.36 -56.55 57.00
N ASP A 35 6.45 -57.13 56.46
CA ASP A 35 7.87 -56.87 56.75
C ASP A 35 8.87 -57.32 55.66
N GLU A 36 10.15 -57.07 55.97
CA GLU A 36 11.40 -57.65 55.47
C GLU A 36 11.95 -57.31 54.07
N ARG A 37 13.28 -57.48 53.98
CA ARG A 37 14.14 -57.08 52.86
C ARG A 37 14.80 -58.31 52.25
N CYS A 38 14.79 -58.43 50.93
CA CYS A 38 15.84 -59.20 50.25
C CYS A 38 16.28 -58.55 48.94
N ARG A 39 17.55 -58.17 48.85
CA ARG A 39 18.15 -57.63 47.62
C ARG A 39 18.37 -58.76 46.61
N ARG A 40 17.61 -58.78 45.51
CA ARG A 40 18.01 -59.47 44.26
C ARG A 40 18.07 -58.49 43.10
N THR A 41 19.30 -58.14 42.72
CA THR A 41 19.63 -57.29 41.57
C THR A 41 19.23 -57.98 40.26
N ARG A 42 18.05 -57.61 39.71
CA ARG A 42 17.69 -57.96 38.33
C ARG A 42 18.67 -57.28 37.36
N ARG A 43 19.74 -57.98 36.98
CA ARG A 43 20.56 -57.65 35.79
C ARG A 43 19.62 -57.57 34.58
N ARG A 44 19.25 -56.36 34.16
CA ARG A 44 18.64 -56.14 32.84
C ARG A 44 19.65 -56.62 31.80
N ARG A 45 19.31 -57.66 31.02
CA ARG A 45 20.00 -57.90 29.74
C ARG A 45 19.85 -56.63 28.91
N GLY A 46 20.96 -56.06 28.45
CA GLY A 46 20.92 -54.92 27.55
C GLY A 46 20.21 -55.31 26.26
N ARG A 47 19.26 -54.49 25.80
CA ARG A 47 18.75 -54.59 24.42
C ARG A 47 19.80 -53.95 23.52
N GLY A 48 20.59 -54.76 22.82
CA GLY A 48 21.38 -54.27 21.69
C GLY A 48 20.43 -53.73 20.63
N GLY A 49 20.57 -52.46 20.27
CA GLY A 49 19.71 -51.76 19.33
C GLY A 49 20.52 -50.83 18.45
N LEU A 50 20.01 -50.59 17.24
CA LEU A 50 20.59 -49.63 16.30
C LEU A 50 20.70 -48.24 16.96
N LYS A 51 21.91 -47.67 16.96
CA LYS A 51 22.17 -46.30 17.43
C LYS A 51 22.72 -45.46 16.28
N PHE A 52 22.09 -44.32 16.01
CA PHE A 52 22.68 -43.29 15.16
C PHE A 52 23.49 -42.29 16.00
N VAL A 53 24.64 -41.88 15.50
CA VAL A 53 25.57 -40.90 16.11
C VAL A 53 25.87 -39.83 15.05
N ARG A 54 25.83 -38.54 15.40
CA ARG A 54 26.14 -37.47 14.43
C ARG A 54 27.65 -37.35 14.22
N ALA A 55 28.09 -36.93 13.04
CA ALA A 55 29.51 -36.84 12.70
C ALA A 55 30.34 -35.98 13.67
N ASN A 56 29.76 -34.88 14.17
CA ASN A 56 30.38 -34.01 15.20
C ASN A 56 30.69 -34.73 16.54
N GLU A 57 30.09 -35.90 16.81
CA GLU A 57 30.37 -36.76 17.97
C GLU A 57 31.30 -37.94 17.62
N ALA A 58 31.57 -38.17 16.33
CA ALA A 58 32.34 -39.30 15.79
C ALA A 58 33.76 -38.92 15.31
N ASN A 59 34.04 -37.62 15.16
CA ASN A 59 35.34 -37.06 14.80
C ASN A 59 35.89 -37.47 13.41
N ASP A 60 34.97 -37.68 12.44
CA ASP A 60 35.28 -37.86 11.02
C ASP A 60 34.45 -36.86 10.19
N LEU A 61 35.08 -36.19 9.24
CA LEU A 61 34.69 -34.86 8.74
C LEU A 61 33.81 -34.85 7.48
N HIS A 62 33.39 -36.02 6.98
CA HIS A 62 32.77 -36.15 5.65
C HIS A 62 31.55 -37.08 5.54
N ALA A 63 30.92 -37.45 6.66
CA ALA A 63 29.61 -38.11 6.68
C ALA A 63 28.60 -37.24 7.46
N ASP A 64 27.30 -37.48 7.31
CA ASP A 64 26.27 -36.83 8.14
C ASP A 64 26.15 -37.53 9.52
N GLY A 65 26.52 -38.81 9.58
CA GLY A 65 26.67 -39.54 10.82
C GLY A 65 27.06 -41.01 10.64
N VAL A 66 27.06 -41.73 11.76
CA VAL A 66 27.45 -43.13 11.86
C VAL A 66 26.29 -43.93 12.46
N LEU A 67 25.93 -45.02 11.78
CA LEU A 67 24.98 -46.00 12.28
C LEU A 67 25.75 -47.15 12.94
N VAL A 68 25.62 -47.28 14.26
CA VAL A 68 26.16 -48.39 15.04
C VAL A 68 25.13 -49.52 15.12
N LEU A 69 25.53 -50.69 14.64
CA LEU A 69 24.74 -51.91 14.63
C LEU A 69 24.77 -52.64 15.99
N PRO A 70 23.81 -53.55 16.27
CA PRO A 70 23.81 -54.34 17.51
C PRO A 70 25.02 -55.29 17.68
N ASP A 71 25.79 -55.51 16.62
CA ASP A 71 27.05 -56.27 16.58
C ASP A 71 28.30 -55.36 16.65
N ASN A 72 28.11 -54.08 17.00
CA ASN A 72 29.10 -53.00 17.02
C ASN A 72 29.74 -52.64 15.66
N ARG A 73 29.32 -53.22 14.52
CA ARG A 73 29.74 -52.71 13.21
C ARG A 73 29.24 -51.27 13.02
N GLN A 74 30.03 -50.45 12.34
CA GLN A 74 29.70 -49.07 12.02
C GLN A 74 29.49 -48.93 10.51
N LEU A 75 28.44 -48.19 10.13
CA LEU A 75 28.18 -47.81 8.75
C LEU A 75 28.15 -46.28 8.67
N LEU A 76 28.88 -45.70 7.72
CA LEU A 76 28.81 -44.28 7.42
C LEU A 76 27.47 -43.97 6.73
N VAL A 77 26.89 -42.81 7.01
CA VAL A 77 25.60 -42.38 6.46
C VAL A 77 25.74 -41.01 5.83
N GLU A 78 25.28 -40.89 4.58
CA GLU A 78 25.07 -39.61 3.89
C GLU A 78 23.58 -39.36 3.72
N VAL A 79 23.13 -38.15 4.03
CA VAL A 79 21.71 -37.76 4.06
C VAL A 79 21.43 -36.72 2.98
N LYS A 80 20.59 -37.07 2.00
CA LYS A 80 20.08 -36.12 1.00
C LYS A 80 18.64 -35.75 1.37
N THR A 81 18.31 -34.46 1.45
CA THR A 81 16.99 -34.00 1.93
C THR A 81 16.15 -33.40 0.80
N SER A 82 14.82 -33.59 0.85
CA SER A 82 13.87 -33.01 -0.12
C SER A 82 12.52 -32.68 0.53
N SER A 83 11.75 -31.77 -0.07
CA SER A 83 10.37 -31.50 0.35
C SER A 83 9.37 -32.56 -0.15
N LEU A 84 9.59 -33.07 -1.37
CA LEU A 84 8.76 -34.06 -2.07
C LEU A 84 9.67 -34.85 -3.02
N MET A 85 9.57 -36.18 -3.02
CA MET A 85 10.28 -37.02 -3.99
C MET A 85 9.29 -37.72 -4.93
N THR A 86 9.56 -37.59 -6.23
CA THR A 86 8.81 -38.16 -7.36
C THR A 86 9.80 -38.68 -8.40
N THR A 87 9.39 -39.56 -9.32
CA THR A 87 10.25 -40.13 -10.37
C THR A 87 10.84 -39.10 -11.36
N LYS A 88 10.24 -37.90 -11.50
CA LYS A 88 10.73 -36.87 -12.43
C LYS A 88 12.14 -36.39 -12.06
N GLY A 89 13.14 -36.82 -12.83
CA GLY A 89 14.56 -36.50 -12.63
C GLY A 89 15.25 -37.28 -11.49
N LEU A 90 14.53 -38.21 -10.84
CA LEU A 90 15.06 -38.97 -9.70
C LEU A 90 16.20 -39.90 -10.11
N ARG A 91 16.09 -40.56 -11.26
CA ARG A 91 17.12 -41.44 -11.80
C ARG A 91 18.46 -40.72 -12.01
N ASP A 92 18.41 -39.50 -12.56
CA ASP A 92 19.59 -38.69 -12.87
C ASP A 92 20.23 -38.17 -11.58
N GLN A 93 19.41 -37.74 -10.61
CA GLN A 93 19.86 -37.38 -9.26
C GLN A 93 20.49 -38.57 -8.53
N LEU A 94 19.92 -39.77 -8.64
CA LEU A 94 20.47 -40.99 -8.03
C LEU A 94 21.79 -41.41 -8.67
N GLN A 95 21.97 -41.24 -9.99
CA GLN A 95 23.28 -41.45 -10.62
C GLN A 95 24.30 -40.45 -10.08
N LEU A 96 23.98 -39.15 -10.07
CA LEU A 96 24.87 -38.10 -9.54
C LEU A 96 25.27 -38.36 -8.07
N TRP A 97 24.31 -38.68 -7.20
CA TRP A 97 24.61 -38.97 -5.79
C TRP A 97 25.35 -40.30 -5.63
N SER A 98 25.10 -41.32 -6.45
CA SER A 98 25.81 -42.61 -6.37
C SER A 98 27.25 -42.52 -6.86
N HIS A 99 27.57 -41.57 -7.76
CA HIS A 99 28.96 -41.22 -8.09
C HIS A 99 29.66 -40.39 -7.00
N GLN A 100 28.91 -39.76 -6.10
CA GLN A 100 29.44 -38.97 -4.97
C GLN A 100 29.58 -39.78 -3.68
N LEU A 101 28.74 -40.81 -3.49
CA LEU A 101 28.79 -41.73 -2.34
C LEU A 101 30.16 -42.40 -2.23
N ARG A 102 30.78 -42.28 -1.06
CA ARG A 102 32.04 -42.96 -0.77
C ARG A 102 31.82 -44.48 -0.58
N ALA A 103 32.85 -45.27 -0.87
CA ALA A 103 32.84 -46.71 -0.60
C ALA A 103 32.49 -46.98 0.88
N ASN A 104 31.61 -47.96 1.11
CA ASN A 104 31.08 -48.34 2.43
C ASN A 104 30.20 -47.27 3.13
N THR A 105 29.68 -46.28 2.40
CA THR A 105 28.68 -45.31 2.89
C THR A 105 27.26 -45.69 2.44
N VAL A 106 26.27 -45.46 3.30
CA VAL A 106 24.84 -45.66 3.01
C VAL A 106 24.17 -44.34 2.67
N GLY A 107 23.65 -44.21 1.44
CA GLY A 107 22.85 -43.07 1.02
C GLY A 107 21.40 -43.15 1.54
N VAL A 108 20.95 -42.11 2.25
CA VAL A 108 19.60 -42.00 2.81
C VAL A 108 18.89 -40.75 2.29
N VAL A 109 17.73 -40.92 1.64
CA VAL A 109 16.84 -39.81 1.24
C VAL A 109 15.83 -39.51 2.35
N VAL A 110 15.79 -38.27 2.85
CA VAL A 110 14.79 -37.83 3.85
C VAL A 110 13.82 -36.83 3.22
N ALA A 111 12.52 -37.12 3.21
CA ALA A 111 11.52 -36.23 2.60
C ALA A 111 10.15 -36.22 3.28
N ASN A 112 9.38 -35.13 3.08
CA ASN A 112 8.02 -34.98 3.65
C ASN A 112 6.93 -35.74 2.89
N ARG A 113 7.28 -36.36 1.75
CA ARG A 113 6.48 -37.32 0.99
C ARG A 113 7.40 -37.97 -0.05
N ILE A 114 7.38 -39.29 -0.17
CA ILE A 114 7.99 -40.04 -1.27
C ILE A 114 6.86 -40.81 -1.95
N THR A 115 6.62 -40.57 -3.25
CA THR A 115 5.58 -41.31 -4.02
C THR A 115 5.91 -42.80 -4.09
N ALA A 116 4.90 -43.65 -4.31
CA ALA A 116 5.10 -45.10 -4.39
C ALA A 116 6.15 -45.46 -5.45
N ASP A 117 6.02 -44.89 -6.65
CA ASP A 117 6.92 -45.13 -7.78
C ASP A 117 8.36 -44.66 -7.50
N ALA A 118 8.52 -43.55 -6.76
CA ALA A 118 9.82 -43.07 -6.31
C ALA A 118 10.46 -43.99 -5.25
N ARG A 119 9.66 -44.68 -4.42
CA ARG A 119 10.18 -45.73 -3.51
C ARG A 119 10.68 -46.95 -4.27
N GLU A 120 10.03 -47.30 -5.39
CA GLU A 120 10.51 -48.38 -6.26
C GLU A 120 11.82 -48.01 -6.99
N GLU A 121 11.95 -46.78 -7.50
CA GLU A 121 13.22 -46.32 -8.09
C GLU A 121 14.35 -46.25 -7.05
N LEU A 122 14.09 -45.72 -5.84
CA LEU A 122 15.07 -45.72 -4.74
C LEU A 122 15.47 -47.16 -4.35
N ARG A 123 14.50 -48.08 -4.28
CA ARG A 123 14.74 -49.50 -3.98
C ARG A 123 15.59 -50.17 -5.05
N ALA A 124 15.32 -49.91 -6.33
CA ALA A 124 16.09 -50.44 -7.45
C ALA A 124 17.53 -49.89 -7.49
N ALA A 125 17.72 -48.63 -7.09
CA ALA A 125 19.04 -48.01 -6.94
C ALA A 125 19.80 -48.43 -5.67
N GLY A 126 19.21 -49.26 -4.79
CA GLY A 126 19.80 -49.66 -3.51
C GLY A 126 19.79 -48.57 -2.43
N TRP A 127 19.12 -47.44 -2.66
CA TRP A 127 19.07 -46.31 -1.75
C TRP A 127 18.11 -46.52 -0.58
N SER A 128 18.48 -45.99 0.58
CA SER A 128 17.65 -45.95 1.78
C SER A 128 16.80 -44.68 1.81
N TRP A 129 15.70 -44.67 2.57
CA TRP A 129 14.86 -43.48 2.73
C TRP A 129 14.09 -43.40 4.04
N LEU A 130 13.76 -42.17 4.45
CA LEU A 130 12.78 -41.84 5.47
C LEU A 130 11.72 -40.90 4.87
N ASP A 131 10.51 -41.42 4.69
CA ASP A 131 9.32 -40.58 4.49
C ASP A 131 8.83 -40.16 5.88
N THR A 132 8.90 -38.85 6.19
CA THR A 132 8.59 -38.34 7.54
C THR A 132 7.11 -38.53 7.93
N ARG A 133 6.25 -38.92 6.98
CA ARG A 133 4.87 -39.38 7.25
C ARG A 133 4.78 -40.72 7.99
N GLY A 134 5.89 -41.43 8.17
CA GLY A 134 5.97 -42.62 9.02
C GLY A 134 6.49 -43.89 8.35
N HIS A 135 7.47 -43.79 7.44
CA HIS A 135 8.03 -44.98 6.78
C HIS A 135 9.55 -44.87 6.59
N LEU A 136 10.30 -45.81 7.16
CA LEU A 136 11.75 -45.92 7.07
C LEU A 136 12.11 -47.20 6.31
N ARG A 137 12.90 -47.07 5.24
CA ARG A 137 13.69 -48.18 4.69
C ARG A 137 15.17 -47.86 4.83
N LEU A 138 15.93 -48.74 5.46
CA LEU A 138 17.38 -48.66 5.62
C LEU A 138 17.99 -49.98 5.15
N ALA A 139 18.67 -49.94 4.01
CA ALA A 139 19.29 -51.09 3.36
C ALA A 139 20.80 -50.87 3.24
N ALA A 140 21.58 -51.84 3.71
CA ALA A 140 23.04 -51.85 3.68
C ALA A 140 23.59 -53.28 3.81
N ASN A 141 24.91 -53.45 3.71
CA ASN A 141 25.57 -54.76 3.78
C ASN A 141 25.34 -55.44 5.14
N GLY A 142 24.47 -56.45 5.16
CA GLY A 142 24.06 -57.14 6.38
C GLY A 142 23.11 -56.32 7.28
N LEU A 143 22.32 -55.41 6.70
CA LEU A 143 21.22 -54.71 7.38
C LEU A 143 20.07 -54.45 6.39
N LEU A 144 18.88 -54.90 6.74
CA LEU A 144 17.63 -54.40 6.15
C LEU A 144 16.64 -54.08 7.26
N VAL A 145 16.24 -52.82 7.34
CA VAL A 145 15.05 -52.36 8.06
C VAL A 145 14.09 -51.86 7.00
N ASP A 146 12.86 -52.36 6.96
CA ASP A 146 11.77 -51.77 6.18
C ASP A 146 10.53 -51.77 7.08
N ALA A 147 10.14 -50.59 7.55
CA ALA A 147 9.22 -50.46 8.67
C ALA A 147 8.41 -49.16 8.63
N ASN A 148 7.13 -49.28 9.00
CA ASN A 148 6.36 -48.12 9.44
C ASN A 148 6.95 -47.64 10.77
N VAL A 149 7.46 -46.41 10.78
CA VAL A 149 7.91 -45.70 11.99
C VAL A 149 6.81 -44.73 12.41
N PRO A 150 6.76 -44.28 13.68
CA PRO A 150 5.91 -43.15 14.03
C PRO A 150 6.19 -41.99 13.08
N ALA A 151 5.13 -41.40 12.49
CA ALA A 151 5.26 -40.18 11.70
C ALA A 151 6.08 -39.18 12.51
N ALA A 152 7.17 -38.68 11.94
CA ALA A 152 8.14 -37.91 12.69
C ALA A 152 7.41 -36.67 13.24
N MET A 153 7.19 -36.64 14.57
CA MET A 153 6.71 -35.44 15.25
C MET A 153 7.57 -34.29 14.74
N ARG A 154 6.93 -33.29 14.10
CA ARG A 154 7.63 -32.13 13.55
C ARG A 154 8.64 -31.67 14.60
N ALA A 155 9.93 -31.80 14.32
CA ALA A 155 10.95 -31.14 15.12
C ALA A 155 10.49 -29.68 15.19
N PRO A 156 10.21 -29.14 16.39
CA PRO A 156 9.36 -27.96 16.52
C PRO A 156 10.02 -26.83 15.76
N ARG A 157 9.42 -26.48 14.60
CA ARG A 157 9.91 -25.43 13.71
C ARG A 157 9.80 -24.16 14.52
N ARG A 158 10.95 -23.73 15.08
CA ARG A 158 11.03 -22.70 16.12
C ARG A 158 10.23 -21.50 15.63
N ARG A 159 9.12 -21.21 16.31
CA ARG A 159 8.16 -20.22 15.84
C ARG A 159 8.78 -18.86 16.13
N GLU A 160 9.28 -18.20 15.11
CA GLU A 160 9.83 -16.85 15.27
C GLU A 160 8.67 -15.87 15.52
N PRO A 161 8.63 -15.16 16.67
CA PRO A 161 7.46 -14.35 17.04
C PRO A 161 7.19 -13.21 16.05
N PHE A 162 8.24 -12.70 15.41
CA PHE A 162 8.22 -11.62 14.42
C PHE A 162 8.47 -12.13 12.99
N ALA A 163 8.04 -13.36 12.68
CA ALA A 163 8.10 -13.93 11.32
C ALA A 163 7.15 -13.23 10.30
N GLY A 164 6.28 -12.35 10.77
CA GLY A 164 5.34 -11.60 9.94
C GLY A 164 4.48 -10.63 10.75
N GLN A 165 3.64 -9.88 10.03
CA GLN A 165 2.90 -8.71 10.49
C GLN A 165 2.15 -8.88 11.83
N VAL A 166 1.50 -10.03 12.04
CA VAL A 166 0.75 -10.34 13.27
C VAL A 166 1.62 -10.28 14.55
N GLY A 167 2.93 -10.51 14.43
CA GLY A 167 3.88 -10.34 15.54
C GLY A 167 4.03 -8.89 15.99
N ILE A 168 4.16 -7.96 15.04
CA ILE A 168 4.27 -6.52 15.30
C ILE A 168 2.97 -5.98 15.93
N GLU A 169 1.83 -6.38 15.35
CA GLU A 169 0.49 -5.98 15.81
C GLU A 169 0.20 -6.46 17.23
N LEU A 170 0.50 -7.73 17.54
CA LEU A 170 0.31 -8.27 18.90
C LEU A 170 1.29 -7.69 19.92
N ALA A 171 2.56 -7.53 19.56
CA ALA A 171 3.55 -6.93 20.47
C ALA A 171 3.13 -5.50 20.85
N SER A 172 2.72 -4.70 19.86
CA SER A 172 2.16 -3.37 20.08
C SER A 172 0.91 -3.40 20.96
N ALA A 173 -0.09 -4.25 20.66
CA ALA A 173 -1.32 -4.35 21.44
C ALA A 173 -1.09 -4.74 22.91
N MET A 174 -0.16 -5.67 23.16
CA MET A 174 0.25 -6.06 24.52
C MET A 174 0.99 -4.92 25.24
N LEU A 175 1.93 -4.25 24.59
CA LEU A 175 2.69 -3.13 25.17
C LEU A 175 1.84 -1.85 25.38
N LEU A 176 0.71 -1.70 24.69
CA LEU A 176 -0.28 -0.66 24.97
C LEU A 176 -1.13 -0.91 26.24
N THR A 177 -1.10 -2.13 26.79
CA THR A 177 -1.81 -2.52 28.01
C THR A 177 -1.01 -3.56 28.83
N PRO A 178 0.21 -3.23 29.29
CA PRO A 178 1.16 -4.22 29.81
C PRO A 178 0.68 -4.93 31.08
N ASP A 179 -0.14 -4.26 31.89
CA ASP A 179 -0.73 -4.79 33.14
C ASP A 179 -1.89 -5.76 32.90
N ARG A 180 -2.23 -6.09 31.65
CA ARG A 180 -3.32 -7.02 31.29
C ARG A 180 -2.78 -8.40 30.92
N VAL A 181 -3.46 -9.44 31.43
CA VAL A 181 -3.22 -10.83 31.04
C VAL A 181 -3.53 -11.01 29.55
N VAL A 182 -2.54 -11.50 28.80
CA VAL A 182 -2.59 -11.78 27.36
C VAL A 182 -3.69 -12.80 27.07
N SER A 183 -4.73 -12.35 26.36
CA SER A 183 -5.93 -13.13 26.07
C SER A 183 -6.24 -13.13 24.57
N ILE A 184 -6.41 -14.34 24.01
CA ILE A 184 -6.44 -14.55 22.55
C ILE A 184 -7.61 -13.81 21.88
N ARG A 185 -8.83 -13.91 22.44
CA ARG A 185 -10.03 -13.32 21.79
C ARG A 185 -10.02 -11.78 21.80
N PRO A 186 -9.79 -11.08 22.93
CA PRO A 186 -9.74 -9.61 22.92
C PRO A 186 -8.66 -9.06 22.00
N LEU A 187 -7.46 -9.64 22.01
CA LEU A 187 -6.38 -9.24 21.10
C LEU A 187 -6.75 -9.48 19.63
N ALA A 188 -7.31 -10.65 19.31
CA ALA A 188 -7.76 -10.97 17.94
C ALA A 188 -8.82 -10.01 17.41
N THR A 189 -9.76 -9.57 18.26
CA THR A 189 -10.72 -8.49 17.94
C THR A 189 -10.03 -7.14 17.78
N GLN A 190 -9.08 -6.81 18.66
CA GLN A 190 -8.40 -5.49 18.68
C GLN A 190 -7.53 -5.23 17.44
N ILE A 191 -6.90 -6.27 16.87
CA ILE A 191 -6.01 -6.14 15.70
C ILE A 191 -6.63 -6.67 14.39
N ASP A 192 -7.92 -7.01 14.39
CA ASP A 192 -8.65 -7.65 13.29
C ASP A 192 -7.88 -8.83 12.64
N ARG A 193 -7.61 -9.86 13.45
CA ARG A 193 -6.91 -11.08 13.01
C ARG A 193 -7.63 -12.35 13.45
N ALA A 194 -7.49 -13.41 12.66
CA ALA A 194 -8.03 -14.72 12.98
C ALA A 194 -7.47 -15.23 14.34
N PRO A 195 -8.32 -15.72 15.27
CA PRO A 195 -7.88 -16.20 16.58
C PRO A 195 -6.86 -17.35 16.53
N SER A 196 -6.84 -18.13 15.44
CA SER A 196 -5.81 -19.15 15.18
C SER A 196 -4.43 -18.54 15.01
N SER A 197 -4.28 -17.54 14.14
CA SER A 197 -3.03 -16.80 13.91
C SER A 197 -2.53 -16.15 15.21
N VAL A 198 -3.46 -15.54 15.98
CA VAL A 198 -3.13 -14.93 17.27
C VAL A 198 -2.67 -15.97 18.30
N SER A 199 -3.35 -17.13 18.36
CA SER A 199 -2.93 -18.24 19.22
C SER A 199 -1.56 -18.80 18.82
N ASP A 200 -1.27 -18.91 17.52
CA ASP A 200 0.00 -19.46 17.03
C ASP A 200 1.19 -18.52 17.31
N THR A 201 0.99 -17.21 17.20
CA THR A 201 2.00 -16.19 17.53
C THR A 201 2.16 -15.97 19.04
N ILE A 202 1.09 -16.09 19.84
CA ILE A 202 1.20 -16.08 21.32
C ILE A 202 1.99 -17.30 21.82
N ALA A 203 1.86 -18.47 21.17
CA ALA A 203 2.75 -19.61 21.46
C ALA A 203 4.21 -19.29 21.11
N ALA A 204 4.48 -18.63 19.96
CA ALA A 204 5.81 -18.16 19.61
C ALA A 204 6.43 -17.21 20.66
N PHE A 205 5.67 -16.22 21.13
CA PHE A 205 6.10 -15.31 22.20
C PHE A 205 6.41 -16.03 23.52
N ARG A 206 5.68 -17.10 23.86
CA ARG A 206 5.96 -17.95 25.03
C ARG A 206 7.22 -18.80 24.84
N ASP A 207 7.39 -19.43 23.67
CA ASP A 207 8.59 -20.18 23.30
C ASP A 207 9.86 -19.30 23.31
N ALA A 208 9.69 -17.99 23.05
CA ALA A 208 10.74 -16.97 23.12
C ALA A 208 10.87 -16.28 24.51
N ASN A 209 10.09 -16.69 25.53
CA ASN A 209 10.07 -16.10 26.87
C ASN A 209 9.66 -14.60 26.94
N LEU A 210 9.04 -14.06 25.88
CA LEU A 210 8.57 -12.66 25.80
C LEU A 210 7.19 -12.44 26.44
N ILE A 211 6.54 -13.51 26.88
CA ILE A 211 5.37 -13.50 27.77
C ILE A 211 5.76 -14.24 29.05
N THR A 212 5.46 -13.65 30.20
CA THR A 212 5.74 -14.22 31.53
C THR A 212 4.89 -15.47 31.81
N PRO A 213 5.29 -16.34 32.75
CA PRO A 213 4.47 -17.48 33.19
C PRO A 213 3.08 -17.08 33.74
N ALA A 214 2.97 -15.86 34.28
CA ALA A 214 1.70 -15.26 34.73
C ALA A 214 0.82 -14.71 33.59
N GLY A 215 1.26 -14.85 32.33
CA GLY A 215 0.49 -14.45 31.15
C GLY A 215 0.55 -12.96 30.80
N HIS A 216 1.38 -12.15 31.45
CA HIS A 216 1.62 -10.74 31.09
C HIS A 216 2.78 -10.61 30.10
N PRO A 217 2.83 -9.60 29.21
CA PRO A 217 4.02 -9.31 28.42
C PRO A 217 5.24 -9.08 29.31
N ARG A 218 6.42 -9.45 28.83
CA ARG A 218 7.67 -9.24 29.57
C ARG A 218 8.30 -7.90 29.16
N THR A 219 8.27 -6.92 30.04
CA THR A 219 8.83 -5.58 29.84
C THR A 219 10.11 -5.39 30.65
N PRO A 220 11.19 -4.81 30.08
CA PRO A 220 11.26 -4.15 28.77
C PRO A 220 11.61 -5.07 27.58
N GLU A 221 11.80 -6.38 27.77
CA GLU A 221 12.34 -7.28 26.74
C GLU A 221 11.49 -7.34 25.45
N LEU A 222 10.17 -7.44 25.57
CA LEU A 222 9.24 -7.41 24.42
C LEU A 222 9.30 -6.08 23.66
N PHE A 223 9.54 -4.96 24.36
CA PHE A 223 9.70 -3.64 23.74
C PHE A 223 11.00 -3.58 22.90
N TRP A 224 12.13 -4.05 23.44
CA TRP A 224 13.40 -4.02 22.70
C TRP A 224 13.43 -5.01 21.52
N GLU A 225 12.79 -6.18 21.66
CA GLU A 225 12.59 -7.10 20.53
C GLU A 225 11.71 -6.47 19.44
N LEU A 226 10.61 -5.80 19.80
CA LEU A 226 9.76 -5.07 18.85
C LEU A 226 10.54 -3.92 18.17
N ALA A 227 11.28 -3.13 18.95
CA ALA A 227 12.11 -2.03 18.46
C ALA A 227 13.13 -2.51 17.41
N SER A 228 13.74 -3.68 17.59
CA SER A 228 14.67 -4.28 16.61
C SER A 228 14.05 -4.52 15.22
N ARG A 229 12.71 -4.63 15.16
CA ARG A 229 11.90 -4.86 13.95
C ARG A 229 11.13 -3.62 13.50
N TRP A 230 11.18 -2.53 14.27
CA TRP A 230 10.38 -1.32 14.05
C TRP A 230 11.02 -0.41 13.00
N LYS A 231 10.86 -0.82 11.73
CA LYS A 231 11.51 -0.19 10.58
C LYS A 231 10.47 0.37 9.61
N PRO A 232 9.88 1.55 9.92
CA PRO A 232 8.97 2.21 9.01
C PRO A 232 9.67 2.63 7.71
N THR A 233 8.88 2.92 6.68
CA THR A 233 9.38 3.47 5.40
C THR A 233 9.00 4.93 5.30
N ASP A 234 10.01 5.79 5.27
CA ASP A 234 9.89 7.25 5.28
C ASP A 234 9.86 7.84 3.86
N PHE A 235 9.15 8.95 3.69
CA PHE A 235 9.13 9.77 2.49
C PHE A 235 9.01 11.24 2.87
N ALA A 236 9.95 12.07 2.42
CA ALA A 236 9.99 13.50 2.76
C ALA A 236 9.14 14.34 1.79
N VAL A 237 8.23 15.17 2.31
CA VAL A 237 7.32 16.02 1.52
C VAL A 237 7.69 17.50 1.60
N ALA A 238 7.48 18.22 0.50
CA ALA A 238 7.74 19.66 0.40
C ALA A 238 6.55 20.53 0.86
N ASN A 239 5.33 20.00 0.86
CA ASN A 239 4.11 20.73 1.22
C ASN A 239 3.34 20.06 2.38
N GLU A 240 2.41 20.83 2.95
CA GLU A 240 1.54 20.46 4.08
C GLU A 240 0.08 20.47 3.59
N PRO A 241 -0.76 19.46 3.89
CA PRO A 241 -2.17 19.48 3.48
C PRO A 241 -2.98 20.42 4.38
N ARG A 242 -3.58 21.47 3.79
CA ARG A 242 -4.31 22.52 4.53
C ARG A 242 -5.78 22.71 4.12
N GLU A 243 -6.22 22.09 3.04
CA GLU A 243 -7.57 22.28 2.48
C GLU A 243 -8.49 21.09 2.84
N GLY A 244 -9.77 21.34 3.13
CA GLY A 244 -10.71 20.31 3.59
C GLY A 244 -10.81 19.08 2.67
N GLY A 245 -10.99 19.29 1.36
CA GLY A 245 -11.03 18.20 0.38
C GLY A 245 -9.72 17.39 0.32
N LEU A 246 -8.57 18.05 0.46
CA LEU A 246 -7.25 17.42 0.49
C LEU A 246 -7.02 16.63 1.79
N LEU A 247 -7.43 17.18 2.94
CA LEU A 247 -7.39 16.50 4.24
C LEU A 247 -8.24 15.22 4.24
N ASN A 248 -9.42 15.26 3.62
CA ASN A 248 -10.30 14.10 3.46
C ASN A 248 -9.70 13.04 2.52
N ALA A 249 -9.25 13.43 1.33
CA ALA A 249 -8.68 12.52 0.32
C ALA A 249 -7.36 11.85 0.76
N LEU A 250 -6.59 12.53 1.63
CA LEU A 250 -5.41 11.99 2.30
C LEU A 250 -5.73 11.27 3.62
N ARG A 251 -7.00 11.19 4.03
CA ARG A 251 -7.46 10.58 5.30
C ARG A 251 -6.67 11.08 6.50
N VAL A 252 -6.44 12.39 6.55
CA VAL A 252 -5.73 13.07 7.65
C VAL A 252 -6.53 12.95 8.95
N ASN A 253 -7.85 13.17 8.87
CA ASN A 253 -8.78 13.12 9.99
C ASN A 253 -8.22 13.94 11.18
N LEU A 254 -7.96 15.23 10.96
CA LEU A 254 -7.21 16.08 11.89
C LEU A 254 -7.94 16.18 13.25
N ASP A 255 -9.25 16.43 13.21
CA ASP A 255 -10.07 16.66 14.41
C ASP A 255 -10.93 15.45 14.81
N ASP A 256 -10.88 14.36 14.02
CA ASP A 256 -11.69 13.14 14.21
C ASP A 256 -10.82 11.99 14.74
N PHE A 257 -10.67 11.94 16.05
CA PHE A 257 -9.81 10.97 16.75
C PHE A 257 -10.40 9.55 16.82
N ASP A 258 -11.70 9.37 16.57
CA ASP A 258 -12.32 8.04 16.51
C ASP A 258 -12.01 7.32 15.19
N LYS A 259 -11.67 8.06 14.12
CA LYS A 259 -11.22 7.49 12.85
C LYS A 259 -9.69 7.32 12.78
N PRO A 260 -9.18 6.28 12.09
CA PRO A 260 -7.76 6.16 11.78
C PRO A 260 -7.31 7.32 10.89
N GLY A 261 -6.22 7.98 11.23
CA GLY A 261 -5.72 9.15 10.49
C GLY A 261 -4.22 9.36 10.63
N TRP A 262 -3.74 10.55 10.27
CA TRP A 262 -2.31 10.87 10.38
C TRP A 262 -1.92 11.06 11.85
N ALA A 263 -0.72 10.61 12.22
CA ALA A 263 -0.26 10.58 13.61
C ALA A 263 1.22 11.00 13.77
N LEU A 264 1.48 12.15 14.38
CA LEU A 264 2.82 12.64 14.72
C LEU A 264 3.54 11.70 15.68
N SER A 265 4.84 11.48 15.43
CA SER A 265 5.72 10.64 16.22
C SER A 265 7.12 11.29 16.35
N ASP A 266 8.12 10.48 16.66
CA ASP A 266 9.53 10.84 16.64
C ASP A 266 9.85 12.06 17.55
N SER A 267 10.90 12.80 17.22
CA SER A 267 11.50 13.86 18.04
C SER A 267 10.57 15.04 18.34
N ARG A 268 9.51 15.28 17.56
CA ARG A 268 8.50 16.31 17.87
C ARG A 268 7.45 15.82 18.86
N ALA A 269 6.84 14.65 18.63
CA ALA A 269 5.90 14.08 19.61
C ALA A 269 6.61 13.78 20.95
N ALA A 270 7.86 13.31 20.92
CA ALA A 270 8.67 13.10 22.12
C ALA A 270 8.87 14.38 22.95
N ALA A 271 9.21 15.50 22.31
CA ALA A 271 9.35 16.80 22.99
C ALA A 271 8.01 17.29 23.56
N VAL A 272 6.91 17.13 22.81
CA VAL A 272 5.55 17.45 23.28
C VAL A 272 5.17 16.65 24.53
N TYR A 273 5.50 15.35 24.54
CA TYR A 273 5.40 14.45 25.68
C TYR A 273 6.51 14.66 26.75
N GLY A 274 7.33 15.71 26.69
CA GLY A 274 8.30 16.03 27.74
C GLY A 274 9.54 15.12 27.81
N ALA A 275 9.96 14.51 26.70
CA ALA A 275 11.26 13.84 26.64
C ALA A 275 12.43 14.84 26.77
N PRO A 276 13.56 14.47 27.40
CA PRO A 276 14.72 15.34 27.61
C PRO A 276 15.55 15.55 26.32
N ILE A 277 14.92 16.09 25.28
CA ILE A 277 15.51 16.30 23.94
C ILE A 277 15.39 17.76 23.48
N ALA A 278 16.35 18.19 22.68
CA ALA A 278 16.39 19.53 22.09
C ALA A 278 16.25 19.45 20.58
N ILE A 279 15.08 19.82 20.07
CA ILE A 279 14.80 19.96 18.63
C ILE A 279 15.02 21.41 18.17
N ARG A 280 15.34 21.60 16.88
CA ARG A 280 15.33 22.93 16.26
C ARG A 280 13.90 23.31 15.90
N SER A 281 13.57 24.60 15.95
CA SER A 281 12.24 25.11 15.57
C SER A 281 11.84 24.81 14.12
N ASN A 282 12.82 24.57 13.23
CA ASN A 282 12.62 24.14 11.85
C ASN A 282 12.81 22.63 11.62
N HIS A 283 12.75 21.80 12.68
CA HIS A 283 12.77 20.36 12.53
C HIS A 283 11.43 19.87 11.97
N PRO A 284 11.40 19.04 10.90
CA PRO A 284 10.17 18.59 10.27
C PRO A 284 9.33 17.74 11.25
N PRO A 285 7.99 17.84 11.21
CA PRO A 285 7.11 16.84 11.82
C PRO A 285 7.27 15.51 11.10
N VAL A 286 7.26 14.42 11.89
CA VAL A 286 7.35 13.05 11.39
C VAL A 286 6.00 12.38 11.62
N LEU A 287 5.29 12.09 10.54
CA LEU A 287 3.86 11.81 10.51
C LEU A 287 3.61 10.39 10.01
N TYR A 288 3.12 9.52 10.89
CA TYR A 288 2.61 8.22 10.49
C TYR A 288 1.33 8.36 9.67
N VAL A 289 1.26 7.64 8.55
CA VAL A 289 0.06 7.49 7.73
C VAL A 289 -0.53 6.08 7.85
N PRO A 290 -1.87 5.91 7.78
CA PRO A 290 -2.52 4.64 8.11
C PRO A 290 -2.06 3.43 7.27
N ASP A 291 -1.72 3.65 6.00
CA ASP A 291 -1.43 2.60 5.03
C ASP A 291 -0.62 3.10 3.82
N GLN A 292 -0.22 2.16 2.95
CA GLN A 292 0.56 2.44 1.75
C GLN A 292 -0.27 3.00 0.57
N GLN A 293 -1.59 3.14 0.71
CA GLN A 293 -2.41 3.91 -0.24
C GLN A 293 -2.32 5.39 0.10
N VAL A 294 -2.55 5.76 1.37
CA VAL A 294 -2.39 7.14 1.85
C VAL A 294 -0.97 7.67 1.59
N MET A 295 0.07 6.85 1.83
CA MET A 295 1.46 7.21 1.49
C MET A 295 1.62 7.59 0.00
N ARG A 296 1.09 6.79 -0.93
CA ARG A 296 1.20 7.07 -2.37
C ARG A 296 0.43 8.33 -2.77
N ARG A 297 -0.75 8.55 -2.19
CA ARG A 297 -1.55 9.77 -2.39
C ARG A 297 -0.81 11.01 -1.87
N ALA A 298 -0.22 10.94 -0.68
CA ALA A 298 0.58 12.00 -0.08
C ALA A 298 1.83 12.32 -0.92
N ALA A 299 2.57 11.31 -1.35
CA ALA A 299 3.75 11.47 -2.19
C ALA A 299 3.45 12.13 -3.54
N LYS A 300 2.26 11.88 -4.11
CA LYS A 300 1.80 12.50 -5.36
C LYS A 300 1.39 13.97 -5.16
N LEU A 301 0.58 14.25 -4.14
CA LEU A 301 -0.05 15.57 -3.94
C LEU A 301 0.81 16.59 -3.19
N LEU A 302 1.68 16.16 -2.27
CA LEU A 302 2.46 17.07 -1.41
C LEU A 302 3.88 17.36 -1.90
N ALA A 303 4.25 16.79 -3.05
CA ALA A 303 5.57 16.82 -3.69
C ALA A 303 6.72 16.20 -2.87
N PRO A 304 7.68 15.49 -3.50
CA PRO A 304 8.90 15.08 -2.83
C PRO A 304 9.74 16.31 -2.42
N ALA A 305 10.30 16.28 -1.21
CA ALA A 305 11.31 17.24 -0.81
C ALA A 305 12.59 17.08 -1.65
N ARG A 306 13.18 18.20 -2.10
CA ARG A 306 14.44 18.20 -2.85
C ARG A 306 15.63 18.16 -1.89
N GLU A 307 16.72 17.50 -2.28
CA GLU A 307 17.90 17.21 -1.43
C GLU A 307 18.58 18.42 -0.75
N HIS A 308 18.24 19.66 -1.13
CA HIS A 308 18.82 20.89 -0.61
C HIS A 308 17.80 21.80 0.10
N ILE A 309 16.56 21.32 0.29
CA ILE A 309 15.48 22.05 0.96
C ILE A 309 15.07 21.26 2.21
N THR A 310 14.99 21.91 3.36
CA THR A 310 14.45 21.28 4.58
C THR A 310 13.00 20.86 4.30
N PRO A 311 12.62 19.58 4.47
CA PRO A 311 11.27 19.13 4.17
C PRO A 311 10.25 19.79 5.11
N THR A 312 9.02 19.97 4.61
CA THR A 312 7.90 20.52 5.40
C THR A 312 7.32 19.46 6.33
N ALA A 313 7.40 18.18 5.96
CA ALA A 313 7.17 17.03 6.83
C ALA A 313 7.90 15.78 6.30
N VAL A 314 8.03 14.75 7.15
CA VAL A 314 8.35 13.39 6.72
C VAL A 314 7.13 12.53 7.00
N VAL A 315 6.53 11.93 5.98
CA VAL A 315 5.47 10.92 6.16
C VAL A 315 6.09 9.53 6.24
N ARG A 316 5.51 8.63 7.03
CA ARG A 316 5.97 7.23 7.14
C ARG A 316 4.81 6.25 7.28
N VAL A 317 4.88 5.07 6.63
CA VAL A 317 3.79 4.06 6.74
C VAL A 317 3.85 3.40 8.11
N ALA A 318 2.70 3.34 8.81
CA ALA A 318 2.58 2.72 10.12
C ALA A 318 2.88 1.19 10.09
N PRO A 319 3.84 0.68 10.90
CA PRO A 319 4.10 -0.76 11.01
C PRO A 319 2.94 -1.57 11.61
N THR A 320 1.95 -0.90 12.23
CA THR A 320 0.67 -1.49 12.64
C THR A 320 -0.42 -0.40 12.64
N PRO A 321 -1.67 -0.70 12.25
CA PRO A 321 -2.77 0.28 12.27
C PRO A 321 -2.98 0.98 13.62
N LEU A 322 -2.60 0.32 14.73
CA LEU A 322 -2.75 0.85 16.10
C LEU A 322 -2.04 2.21 16.31
N VAL A 323 -0.99 2.50 15.54
CA VAL A 323 -0.26 3.79 15.53
C VAL A 323 -1.17 4.95 15.10
N CYS A 324 -2.02 4.72 14.11
CA CYS A 324 -2.89 5.69 13.46
C CYS A 324 -4.34 5.63 13.96
N ILE A 325 -4.73 4.56 14.66
CA ILE A 325 -6.02 4.43 15.35
C ILE A 325 -5.99 5.16 16.68
N TYR A 326 -5.04 4.84 17.57
CA TYR A 326 -5.03 5.38 18.93
C TYR A 326 -4.30 6.73 18.98
N ARG A 327 -4.88 7.73 18.33
CA ARG A 327 -4.32 9.07 18.28
C ARG A 327 -4.65 9.85 19.56
N GLN A 328 -3.84 10.87 19.84
CA GLN A 328 -3.94 11.73 21.02
C GLN A 328 -3.91 13.18 20.54
N ASP A 329 -4.78 14.03 21.05
CA ASP A 329 -4.83 15.43 20.65
C ASP A 329 -3.57 16.16 21.13
N PRO A 330 -2.78 16.85 20.29
CA PRO A 330 -1.63 17.59 20.76
C PRO A 330 -2.02 18.75 21.70
N VAL A 331 -3.27 19.23 21.72
CA VAL A 331 -3.70 20.15 22.79
C VAL A 331 -3.49 19.49 24.15
N ASP A 332 -3.59 18.16 24.29
CA ASP A 332 -3.55 17.46 25.58
C ASP A 332 -2.17 17.49 26.27
N PHE A 333 -1.08 17.97 25.63
CA PHE A 333 0.31 17.82 26.12
C PHE A 333 1.10 19.18 26.27
N PRO A 334 2.00 19.41 27.26
CA PRO A 334 2.45 20.74 27.72
C PRO A 334 3.74 21.18 27.06
N GLY A 335 4.62 20.22 26.75
CA GLY A 335 5.80 20.44 25.93
C GLY A 335 5.44 20.86 24.50
N ASN A 336 4.15 20.81 24.14
CA ASN A 336 3.62 21.50 22.97
C ASN A 336 3.92 23.01 23.04
N GLY A 337 3.80 23.65 24.21
CA GLY A 337 4.16 25.06 24.40
C GLY A 337 3.45 26.02 23.45
N ASN A 338 2.27 25.61 22.96
CA ASN A 338 1.50 26.24 21.89
C ASN A 338 2.14 26.24 20.48
N SER A 339 2.60 25.10 19.97
CA SER A 339 3.29 25.01 18.66
C SER A 339 2.87 23.89 17.68
N GLU A 340 2.23 22.81 18.15
CA GLU A 340 2.03 21.57 17.39
C GLU A 340 0.54 21.21 17.24
N TYR A 341 0.07 21.07 16.01
CA TYR A 341 -1.36 20.84 15.67
C TYR A 341 -1.64 19.44 15.10
N TRP A 342 -0.62 18.63 14.87
CA TRP A 342 -0.81 17.26 14.37
C TRP A 342 -1.26 16.30 15.50
N PRO A 343 -2.38 15.57 15.35
CA PRO A 343 -2.73 14.42 16.18
C PRO A 343 -1.51 13.52 16.40
N MET A 344 -1.19 13.18 17.64
CA MET A 344 -0.01 12.39 17.97
C MET A 344 -0.34 10.90 18.09
N THR A 345 0.65 10.04 17.84
CA THR A 345 0.55 8.63 18.22
C THR A 345 0.83 8.44 19.71
N ARG A 346 0.40 7.32 20.33
CA ARG A 346 0.63 7.06 21.77
C ARG A 346 2.13 6.97 22.10
N PRO A 347 2.56 7.32 23.33
CA PRO A 347 3.98 7.36 23.72
C PRO A 347 4.77 6.08 23.45
N LEU A 348 4.14 4.89 23.44
CA LEU A 348 4.77 3.63 23.04
C LEU A 348 5.41 3.70 21.65
N PHE A 349 4.71 4.27 20.67
CA PHE A 349 5.16 4.29 19.28
C PHE A 349 6.23 5.37 19.06
N VAL A 350 6.11 6.50 19.75
CA VAL A 350 7.17 7.50 19.86
C VAL A 350 8.44 6.90 20.49
N ALA A 351 8.28 6.07 21.53
CA ALA A 351 9.41 5.36 22.15
C ALA A 351 10.06 4.33 21.21
N LEU A 352 9.28 3.65 20.37
CA LEU A 352 9.81 2.72 19.35
C LEU A 352 10.57 3.43 18.22
N ASP A 353 10.16 4.65 17.87
CA ASP A 353 10.90 5.52 16.94
C ASP A 353 12.20 6.03 17.58
N LEU A 354 12.15 6.56 18.81
CA LEU A 354 13.36 6.97 19.57
C LEU A 354 14.35 5.81 19.75
N ALA A 355 13.86 4.59 19.94
CA ALA A 355 14.69 3.39 20.05
C ALA A 355 15.47 3.03 18.76
N GLN A 356 15.22 3.71 17.63
CA GLN A 356 16.03 3.57 16.41
C GLN A 356 17.32 4.42 16.43
N ASP A 357 17.44 5.43 17.31
CA ASP A 357 18.71 6.16 17.51
C ASP A 357 19.69 5.27 18.32
N PRO A 358 20.79 4.77 17.70
CA PRO A 358 21.69 3.82 18.35
C PRO A 358 22.62 4.48 19.39
N GLY A 359 22.72 5.81 19.40
CA GLY A 359 23.56 6.57 20.31
C GLY A 359 22.78 7.10 21.52
N ARG A 360 21.68 7.81 21.26
CA ARG A 360 20.95 8.56 22.30
C ARG A 360 19.59 7.99 22.67
N GLY A 361 18.99 7.18 21.79
CA GLY A 361 17.62 6.67 21.98
C GLY A 361 17.41 6.01 23.34
N ARG A 362 18.39 5.21 23.79
CA ARG A 362 18.32 4.51 25.07
C ARG A 362 18.47 5.43 26.29
N GLU A 363 19.38 6.40 26.24
CA GLU A 363 19.58 7.38 27.33
C GLU A 363 18.31 8.22 27.59
N ILE A 364 17.61 8.58 26.50
CA ILE A 364 16.33 9.30 26.55
C ILE A 364 15.23 8.42 27.13
N LEU A 365 15.13 7.16 26.69
CA LEU A 365 14.09 6.23 27.14
C LEU A 365 14.26 5.82 28.61
N ASP A 366 15.49 5.64 29.10
CA ASP A 366 15.77 5.30 30.49
C ASP A 366 15.49 6.48 31.47
N SER A 367 15.13 7.67 30.97
CA SER A 367 14.94 8.90 31.77
C SER A 367 13.62 9.68 31.52
N TRP A 368 12.70 9.19 30.67
CA TRP A 368 11.50 9.93 30.22
C TRP A 368 10.17 9.39 30.81
N THR A 369 9.20 10.28 31.08
CA THR A 369 7.81 9.95 31.46
C THR A 369 6.81 11.06 31.01
N PRO A 370 5.75 10.78 30.21
CA PRO A 370 4.84 11.80 29.61
C PRO A 370 3.89 12.65 30.51
N GLN A 371 3.44 13.86 30.08
CA GLN A 371 2.64 14.90 30.84
C GLN A 371 1.67 15.80 29.99
N SER A 372 0.84 16.79 30.51
CA SER A 372 -0.26 17.65 29.85
C SER A 372 -0.15 19.24 29.92
N ARG A 373 -0.49 20.29 29.05
CA ARG A 373 -1.44 20.66 27.91
C ARG A 373 -1.12 22.03 27.07
N GLY A 374 -1.45 22.30 25.75
CA GLY A 374 -1.50 23.65 24.97
C GLY A 374 -1.25 23.77 23.39
N LEU A 375 -1.66 24.83 22.56
CA LEU A 375 -1.55 24.91 21.00
C LEU A 375 -1.73 26.32 20.16
N VAL A 376 -0.97 26.75 19.05
CA VAL A 376 -1.34 27.64 17.80
C VAL A 376 -0.25 27.84 16.59
N SER A 377 -0.51 28.51 15.38
CA SER A 377 0.45 28.86 14.20
C SER A 377 -0.02 29.78 12.94
N GLY A 378 0.81 30.12 11.87
CA GLY A 378 0.44 30.35 10.38
C GLY A 378 0.94 31.54 9.41
N LYS A 379 1.30 31.35 8.07
CA LYS A 379 1.18 32.26 6.81
C LYS A 379 1.58 31.75 5.32
N GLN A 380 1.82 32.61 4.26
CA GLN A 380 1.41 32.51 2.77
C GLN A 380 2.45 32.86 1.56
N LEU A 381 2.10 32.85 0.22
CA LEU A 381 3.00 32.75 -1.03
C LEU A 381 2.67 33.55 -2.40
N GLN A 382 3.22 33.19 -3.62
CA GLN A 382 3.37 33.97 -4.94
C GLN A 382 3.07 33.27 -6.36
N THR A 383 3.41 33.88 -7.54
CA THR A 383 2.93 33.72 -8.99
C THR A 383 3.87 32.99 -10.04
N PRO A 384 3.41 32.43 -11.23
CA PRO A 384 4.20 31.53 -12.16
C PRO A 384 4.58 31.98 -13.62
N ARG A 385 5.31 31.13 -14.41
CA ARG A 385 5.79 31.25 -15.84
C ARG A 385 5.88 29.87 -16.56
N VAL A 386 5.81 29.79 -17.91
CA VAL A 386 5.94 28.55 -18.74
C VAL A 386 6.90 28.69 -19.95
N GLU A 387 7.53 27.61 -20.41
CA GLU A 387 8.36 27.51 -21.63
C GLU A 387 7.78 26.51 -22.65
N LEU A 388 7.85 26.81 -23.95
CA LEU A 388 7.35 25.97 -25.05
C LEU A 388 8.49 25.44 -25.93
N LEU A 389 8.55 24.12 -26.12
CA LEU A 389 9.65 23.42 -26.80
C LEU A 389 9.18 22.61 -28.02
N GLY A 390 10.00 22.64 -29.08
CA GLY A 390 9.76 21.89 -30.33
C GLY A 390 8.91 22.64 -31.35
N ALA A 391 9.17 22.40 -32.64
CA ALA A 391 8.64 23.20 -33.74
C ALA A 391 7.10 23.31 -33.78
N GLN A 392 6.39 22.27 -33.37
CA GLN A 392 4.91 22.30 -33.27
C GLN A 392 4.43 23.28 -32.20
N MET A 393 5.03 23.26 -31.00
CA MET A 393 4.66 24.19 -29.93
C MET A 393 5.08 25.64 -30.25
N SER A 394 6.19 25.82 -30.97
CA SER A 394 6.58 27.13 -31.52
C SER A 394 5.56 27.64 -32.55
N ALA A 395 5.02 26.77 -33.41
CA ALA A 395 4.00 27.15 -34.38
C ALA A 395 2.68 27.58 -33.73
N LEU A 396 2.29 26.99 -32.59
CA LEU A 396 1.14 27.45 -31.79
C LEU A 396 1.37 28.86 -31.24
N ALA A 397 2.57 29.14 -30.74
CA ALA A 397 2.94 30.45 -30.21
C ALA A 397 2.89 31.54 -31.31
N ASP A 398 3.39 31.23 -32.52
CA ASP A 398 3.20 32.09 -33.68
C ASP A 398 1.72 32.20 -34.10
N ALA A 399 0.93 31.12 -34.03
CA ALA A 399 -0.49 31.14 -34.36
C ALA A 399 -1.31 32.04 -33.41
N ILE A 400 -0.96 32.14 -32.13
CA ILE A 400 -1.57 33.10 -31.19
C ILE A 400 -1.34 34.53 -31.69
N ARG A 401 -0.09 34.90 -31.99
CA ARG A 401 0.28 36.24 -32.49
C ARG A 401 -0.38 36.55 -33.84
N THR A 402 -0.39 35.59 -34.77
CA THR A 402 -1.07 35.73 -36.07
C THR A 402 -2.57 35.89 -35.89
N THR A 403 -3.23 35.11 -35.02
CA THR A 403 -4.69 35.19 -34.79
C THR A 403 -5.10 36.53 -34.19
N GLN A 404 -4.35 37.05 -33.21
CA GLN A 404 -4.53 38.40 -32.68
C GLN A 404 -4.37 39.47 -33.78
N THR A 405 -3.35 39.33 -34.63
CA THR A 405 -3.07 40.27 -35.74
C THR A 405 -4.15 40.23 -36.83
N LEU A 406 -4.67 39.05 -37.17
CA LEU A 406 -5.69 38.89 -38.20
C LEU A 406 -7.07 39.36 -37.70
N THR A 407 -7.46 39.00 -36.47
CA THR A 407 -8.79 39.34 -35.94
C THR A 407 -8.87 40.76 -35.39
N GLY A 408 -7.75 41.33 -34.93
CA GLY A 408 -7.74 42.59 -34.19
C GLY A 408 -8.31 42.47 -32.77
N GLN A 409 -8.55 41.24 -32.30
CA GLN A 409 -9.15 40.91 -31.02
C GLN A 409 -8.12 40.18 -30.11
N PRO A 410 -8.28 40.22 -28.78
CA PRO A 410 -7.50 39.38 -27.89
C PRO A 410 -7.74 37.88 -28.15
N VAL A 411 -6.87 37.04 -27.61
CA VAL A 411 -7.00 35.58 -27.66
C VAL A 411 -6.95 35.06 -26.22
N THR A 412 -7.96 34.28 -25.85
CA THR A 412 -7.97 33.46 -24.62
C THR A 412 -7.78 32.00 -25.01
N VAL A 413 -6.66 31.42 -24.60
CA VAL A 413 -6.29 30.03 -24.93
C VAL A 413 -7.04 29.06 -24.01
N ILE A 414 -7.64 28.03 -24.61
CA ILE A 414 -8.33 26.92 -23.92
C ILE A 414 -7.72 25.57 -24.34
N GLY A 415 -8.44 24.47 -24.08
CA GLY A 415 -8.21 23.16 -24.67
C GLY A 415 -6.82 22.60 -24.40
N GLY A 416 -6.20 21.99 -25.42
CA GLY A 416 -4.95 21.23 -25.26
C GLY A 416 -3.77 22.08 -24.79
N LEU A 417 -3.61 23.28 -25.32
CA LEU A 417 -2.50 24.17 -24.97
C LEU A 417 -2.68 24.77 -23.57
N ALA A 418 -3.91 25.12 -23.19
CA ALA A 418 -4.17 25.65 -21.85
C ALA A 418 -3.87 24.63 -20.74
N VAL A 419 -4.23 23.35 -20.94
CA VAL A 419 -3.85 22.27 -19.99
C VAL A 419 -2.33 22.18 -19.84
N ILE A 420 -1.60 22.18 -20.96
CA ILE A 420 -0.13 22.13 -20.97
C ILE A 420 0.48 23.31 -20.18
N CYS A 421 -0.07 24.52 -20.33
CA CYS A 421 0.40 25.71 -19.63
C CYS A 421 -0.04 25.84 -18.16
N ARG A 422 -0.83 24.89 -17.65
CA ARG A 422 -1.29 24.84 -16.25
C ARG A 422 -0.66 23.71 -15.44
N LEU A 423 -0.08 22.69 -16.09
CA LEU A 423 0.57 21.57 -15.42
C LEU A 423 2.03 21.89 -15.01
N SER A 424 2.40 21.47 -13.80
CA SER A 424 3.79 21.45 -13.30
C SER A 424 4.69 20.52 -14.11
N THR A 425 4.12 19.60 -14.89
CA THR A 425 4.82 18.73 -15.84
C THR A 425 3.90 18.44 -17.03
N PRO A 426 4.14 19.08 -18.20
CA PRO A 426 3.46 18.74 -19.44
C PRO A 426 3.61 17.25 -19.78
N HIS A 427 2.48 16.58 -20.06
CA HIS A 427 2.44 15.13 -20.27
C HIS A 427 2.29 14.73 -21.75
N ARG A 428 1.86 15.64 -22.63
CA ARG A 428 1.64 15.43 -24.06
C ARG A 428 1.84 16.73 -24.85
N ALA A 429 1.95 16.63 -26.18
CA ALA A 429 1.92 17.77 -27.09
C ALA A 429 0.49 18.09 -27.57
N THR A 430 0.33 19.19 -28.31
CA THR A 430 -0.87 19.48 -29.11
C THR A 430 -0.48 20.09 -30.47
N SER A 431 -1.32 19.88 -31.49
CA SER A 431 -1.12 20.36 -32.88
C SER A 431 -2.06 21.50 -33.27
N ASP A 432 -3.18 21.58 -32.56
CA ASP A 432 -4.31 22.48 -32.84
C ASP A 432 -4.35 23.53 -31.71
N LEU A 433 -4.74 24.77 -32.04
CA LEU A 433 -4.88 25.88 -31.11
C LEU A 433 -6.37 26.10 -30.79
N ASP A 434 -6.82 25.60 -29.64
CA ASP A 434 -8.16 25.90 -29.13
C ASP A 434 -8.22 27.32 -28.53
N ILE A 435 -9.14 28.19 -28.98
CA ILE A 435 -9.40 29.52 -28.39
C ILE A 435 -10.87 29.72 -28.03
N VAL A 436 -11.14 30.54 -27.00
CA VAL A 436 -12.49 30.97 -26.62
C VAL A 436 -12.66 32.47 -26.76
N ASN A 437 -13.82 32.89 -27.26
CA ASN A 437 -14.25 34.29 -27.31
C ASN A 437 -15.63 34.43 -26.66
N ARG A 438 -15.75 35.28 -25.63
CA ARG A 438 -17.05 35.75 -25.14
C ARG A 438 -17.35 37.09 -25.78
N ARG A 439 -18.47 37.18 -26.50
CA ARG A 439 -18.89 38.38 -27.23
C ARG A 439 -20.27 38.88 -26.81
N ASN A 440 -20.45 40.19 -26.88
CA ASN A 440 -21.79 40.78 -26.90
C ASN A 440 -22.38 40.78 -28.32
N ASP A 441 -23.69 41.04 -28.42
CA ASP A 441 -24.45 40.96 -29.68
C ASP A 441 -24.12 42.08 -30.70
N HIS A 442 -23.14 42.95 -30.41
CA HIS A 442 -22.68 44.01 -31.30
C HIS A 442 -21.24 43.78 -31.81
N GLN A 443 -20.59 42.69 -31.41
CA GLN A 443 -19.27 42.31 -31.87
C GLN A 443 -19.36 41.25 -32.99
N ALA A 444 -18.60 41.45 -34.05
CA ALA A 444 -18.47 40.45 -35.12
C ALA A 444 -17.79 39.17 -34.59
N PRO A 445 -18.26 37.97 -34.98
CA PRO A 445 -17.64 36.68 -34.66
C PRO A 445 -16.13 36.67 -34.97
N GLN A 446 -15.33 36.21 -34.01
CA GLN A 446 -13.89 36.06 -34.18
C GLN A 446 -13.56 35.01 -35.24
N LEU A 447 -14.40 33.97 -35.37
CA LEU A 447 -14.26 32.95 -36.42
C LEU A 447 -14.45 33.54 -37.82
N GLU A 448 -15.46 34.40 -38.01
CA GLU A 448 -15.70 35.09 -39.30
C GLU A 448 -14.55 36.04 -39.65
N LEU A 449 -14.06 36.82 -38.67
CA LEU A 449 -12.92 37.72 -38.84
C LEU A 449 -11.62 36.98 -39.18
N LEU A 450 -11.47 35.74 -38.68
CA LEU A 450 -10.33 34.88 -38.98
C LEU A 450 -10.45 34.23 -40.37
N ILE A 451 -11.61 33.64 -40.70
CA ILE A 451 -11.89 33.03 -42.02
C ILE A 451 -11.82 34.08 -43.14
N ALA A 452 -12.24 35.32 -42.90
CA ALA A 452 -12.10 36.41 -43.87
C ALA A 452 -10.65 36.73 -44.28
N LYS A 453 -9.65 36.14 -43.59
CA LYS A 453 -8.20 36.34 -43.82
C LYS A 453 -7.41 35.03 -43.80
N SER A 454 -8.05 33.86 -43.84
CA SER A 454 -7.40 32.54 -43.80
C SER A 454 -8.27 31.46 -44.46
N GLU A 455 -7.82 30.20 -44.46
CA GLU A 455 -8.55 29.09 -45.10
C GLU A 455 -9.52 28.44 -44.09
N PRO A 456 -10.85 28.33 -44.36
CA PRO A 456 -11.77 27.65 -43.46
C PRO A 456 -11.54 26.13 -43.44
N VAL A 457 -11.80 25.48 -42.30
CA VAL A 457 -11.66 24.02 -42.14
C VAL A 457 -13.03 23.35 -42.24
N GLU A 458 -13.23 22.50 -43.25
CA GLU A 458 -14.49 21.81 -43.49
C GLU A 458 -14.91 20.95 -42.28
N GLY A 459 -16.17 21.11 -41.84
CA GLY A 459 -16.74 20.37 -40.72
C GLY A 459 -16.27 20.77 -39.32
N ARG A 460 -15.51 21.87 -39.16
CA ARG A 460 -15.09 22.42 -37.85
C ARG A 460 -15.41 23.92 -37.75
N ASN A 461 -15.62 24.41 -36.53
CA ASN A 461 -15.64 25.84 -36.23
C ASN A 461 -14.20 26.38 -36.15
N ALA A 462 -13.45 26.26 -37.25
CA ALA A 462 -12.01 26.44 -37.25
C ALA A 462 -11.47 27.02 -38.57
N ALA A 463 -10.30 27.65 -38.48
CA ALA A 463 -9.57 28.17 -39.62
C ALA A 463 -8.10 27.69 -39.61
N LEU A 464 -7.53 27.51 -40.80
CA LEU A 464 -6.16 27.07 -41.03
C LEU A 464 -5.27 28.30 -41.23
N VAL A 465 -4.66 28.74 -40.14
CA VAL A 465 -3.83 29.95 -40.08
C VAL A 465 -2.40 29.62 -40.53
N THR A 466 -1.87 30.42 -41.46
CA THR A 466 -0.47 30.28 -41.91
C THR A 466 0.44 31.17 -41.06
N THR A 467 1.41 30.55 -40.38
CA THR A 467 2.39 31.22 -39.51
C THR A 467 3.81 31.08 -40.08
N ALA A 468 4.78 31.77 -39.47
CA ALA A 468 6.19 31.65 -39.86
C ALA A 468 6.79 30.25 -39.63
N ALA A 469 6.20 29.45 -38.74
CA ALA A 469 6.65 28.10 -38.39
C ALA A 469 5.80 26.96 -39.00
N GLY A 470 4.67 27.28 -39.64
CA GLY A 470 3.83 26.29 -40.34
C GLY A 470 2.37 26.73 -40.48
N LYS A 471 1.53 25.86 -41.07
CA LYS A 471 0.07 26.00 -40.98
C LYS A 471 -0.44 25.36 -39.69
N VAL A 472 -1.33 26.05 -38.98
CA VAL A 472 -1.91 25.63 -37.70
C VAL A 472 -3.44 25.71 -37.79
N ILE A 473 -4.14 24.68 -37.31
CA ILE A 473 -5.59 24.74 -37.14
C ILE A 473 -5.89 25.53 -35.87
N VAL A 474 -6.73 26.56 -35.98
CA VAL A 474 -7.24 27.35 -34.88
C VAL A 474 -8.74 27.11 -34.76
N ASP A 475 -9.15 26.37 -33.74
CA ASP A 475 -10.56 26.16 -33.41
C ASP A 475 -11.06 27.32 -32.55
N VAL A 476 -12.12 27.98 -32.99
CA VAL A 476 -12.68 29.16 -32.34
C VAL A 476 -14.03 28.79 -31.74
N LEU A 477 -14.10 28.79 -30.42
CA LEU A 477 -15.35 28.57 -29.69
C LEU A 477 -15.89 29.92 -29.21
N GLU A 478 -17.12 30.24 -29.62
CA GLU A 478 -17.78 31.48 -29.23
C GLU A 478 -18.87 31.22 -28.19
N VAL A 479 -19.04 32.17 -27.28
CA VAL A 479 -20.23 32.29 -26.43
C VAL A 479 -20.74 33.72 -26.55
N ALA A 480 -21.98 33.88 -27.03
CA ALA A 480 -22.68 35.15 -27.00
C ALA A 480 -23.29 35.39 -25.61
N ASP A 481 -23.43 36.65 -25.20
CA ASP A 481 -24.19 36.97 -23.99
C ASP A 481 -25.67 36.52 -24.06
N ALA A 482 -26.22 36.40 -25.28
CA ALA A 482 -27.54 35.81 -25.54
C ALA A 482 -27.62 34.30 -25.21
N ASP A 483 -26.54 33.53 -25.38
CA ASP A 483 -26.52 32.08 -25.11
C ASP A 483 -26.65 31.77 -23.60
N LEU A 484 -26.39 32.77 -22.75
CA LEU A 484 -26.52 32.66 -21.29
C LEU A 484 -27.97 32.73 -20.81
N HIS A 485 -28.91 33.24 -21.62
CA HIS A 485 -30.28 33.52 -21.19
C HIS A 485 -31.31 33.38 -22.34
N PRO A 486 -32.03 32.25 -22.45
CA PRO A 486 -32.03 31.08 -21.57
C PRO A 486 -30.87 30.10 -21.83
N LEU A 487 -30.36 29.48 -20.77
CA LEU A 487 -29.47 28.32 -20.87
C LEU A 487 -30.21 27.09 -21.41
N PRO A 488 -29.50 26.11 -22.01
CA PRO A 488 -30.07 24.80 -22.33
C PRO A 488 -30.66 24.06 -21.12
N ASP A 489 -31.75 23.33 -21.35
CA ASP A 489 -32.43 22.51 -20.33
C ASP A 489 -31.56 21.32 -19.88
N ASP A 490 -30.78 20.73 -20.79
CA ASP A 490 -29.98 19.56 -20.49
C ASP A 490 -28.65 19.92 -19.76
N PRO A 491 -28.15 19.07 -18.84
CA PRO A 491 -26.93 19.38 -18.07
C PRO A 491 -25.66 19.52 -18.91
N THR A 492 -25.55 18.85 -20.05
CA THR A 492 -24.32 18.82 -20.86
C THR A 492 -24.24 20.04 -21.78
N GLY A 493 -25.33 20.41 -22.44
CA GLY A 493 -25.46 21.67 -23.18
C GLY A 493 -25.34 22.90 -22.27
N ARG A 494 -25.90 22.85 -21.05
CA ARG A 494 -25.72 23.93 -20.07
C ARG A 494 -24.29 24.02 -19.55
N LEU A 495 -23.66 22.89 -19.25
CA LEU A 495 -22.24 22.87 -18.86
C LEU A 495 -21.34 23.36 -20.01
N PHE A 496 -21.69 23.10 -21.27
CA PHE A 496 -21.00 23.66 -22.43
C PHE A 496 -21.02 25.19 -22.39
N VAL A 497 -22.20 25.84 -22.35
CA VAL A 497 -22.27 27.31 -22.33
C VAL A 497 -21.56 27.90 -21.12
N LEU A 498 -21.86 27.39 -19.91
CA LEU A 498 -21.34 27.96 -18.67
C LEU A 498 -19.82 27.78 -18.52
N SER A 499 -19.25 26.63 -18.86
CA SER A 499 -17.82 26.37 -18.68
C SER A 499 -16.95 27.21 -19.62
N HIS A 500 -17.39 27.42 -20.87
CA HIS A 500 -16.69 28.29 -21.82
C HIS A 500 -16.82 29.78 -21.47
N ALA A 501 -17.99 30.22 -21.00
CA ALA A 501 -18.17 31.58 -20.47
C ALA A 501 -17.29 31.84 -19.23
N TRP A 502 -17.19 30.85 -18.33
CA TRP A 502 -16.34 30.90 -17.14
C TRP A 502 -14.85 30.93 -17.50
N ALA A 503 -14.41 30.12 -18.47
CA ALA A 503 -13.04 30.11 -18.99
C ALA A 503 -12.65 31.46 -19.60
N ALA A 504 -13.52 32.06 -20.41
CA ALA A 504 -13.30 33.38 -20.99
C ALA A 504 -13.24 34.49 -19.92
N ALA A 505 -14.05 34.41 -18.88
CA ALA A 505 -14.15 35.44 -17.83
C ALA A 505 -13.05 35.37 -16.76
N THR A 506 -12.41 34.22 -16.56
CA THR A 506 -11.43 34.00 -15.46
C THR A 506 -9.98 33.81 -15.94
N ALA A 507 -9.74 33.70 -17.24
CA ALA A 507 -8.41 33.48 -17.79
C ALA A 507 -7.38 34.54 -17.32
N THR A 508 -6.27 34.08 -16.75
CA THR A 508 -5.18 34.93 -16.27
C THR A 508 -4.01 34.95 -17.27
N PRO A 509 -3.16 36.00 -17.24
CA PRO A 509 -2.00 36.08 -18.12
C PRO A 509 -0.94 35.05 -17.75
N VAL A 510 -0.58 34.20 -18.71
CA VAL A 510 0.59 33.31 -18.63
C VAL A 510 1.68 33.85 -19.57
N ILE A 511 2.92 33.86 -19.09
CA ILE A 511 4.09 34.13 -19.92
C ILE A 511 4.55 32.80 -20.54
N MET A 512 4.50 32.72 -21.87
CA MET A 512 5.00 31.61 -22.69
C MET A 512 6.33 32.02 -23.34
N GLY A 513 7.43 31.42 -22.92
CA GLY A 513 8.71 31.53 -23.61
C GLY A 513 8.81 30.58 -24.81
N VAL A 514 9.50 31.00 -25.87
CA VAL A 514 9.85 30.17 -27.03
C VAL A 514 11.31 30.43 -27.39
N HIS A 515 12.12 29.39 -27.49
CA HIS A 515 13.57 29.53 -27.71
C HIS A 515 13.89 30.28 -29.01
N GLY A 516 14.51 31.47 -28.88
CA GLY A 516 14.91 32.32 -30.01
C GLY A 516 13.84 33.29 -30.51
N GLN A 517 12.70 33.39 -29.82
CA GLN A 517 11.62 34.35 -30.09
C GLN A 517 11.34 35.19 -28.82
N PRO A 518 10.67 36.35 -28.93
CA PRO A 518 10.19 37.07 -27.74
C PRO A 518 9.08 36.30 -27.02
N ASP A 519 9.10 36.37 -25.68
CA ASP A 519 8.04 35.87 -24.80
C ASP A 519 6.66 36.40 -25.22
N ILE A 520 5.62 35.57 -25.08
CA ILE A 520 4.22 35.96 -25.25
C ILE A 520 3.55 36.03 -23.88
N ALA A 521 2.94 37.16 -23.55
CA ALA A 521 1.92 37.23 -22.51
C ALA A 521 0.55 37.04 -23.16
N VAL A 522 -0.19 35.99 -22.76
CA VAL A 522 -1.52 35.68 -23.30
C VAL A 522 -2.45 35.21 -22.18
N ALA A 523 -3.75 35.51 -22.31
CA ALA A 523 -4.75 34.98 -21.40
C ALA A 523 -4.91 33.47 -21.63
N VAL A 524 -4.76 32.67 -20.57
CA VAL A 524 -4.96 31.22 -20.61
C VAL A 524 -6.06 30.89 -19.62
N ALA A 525 -7.03 30.07 -20.02
CA ALA A 525 -8.09 29.63 -19.12
C ALA A 525 -7.53 29.01 -17.83
N GLU A 526 -8.24 29.24 -16.73
CA GLU A 526 -7.89 28.73 -15.42
C GLU A 526 -8.23 27.23 -15.27
N PRO A 527 -7.58 26.49 -14.35
CA PRO A 527 -7.76 25.05 -14.19
C PRO A 527 -9.20 24.60 -13.91
N GLY A 528 -9.96 25.31 -13.06
CA GLY A 528 -11.37 24.99 -12.77
C GLY A 528 -12.26 24.98 -14.02
N PRO A 529 -12.29 26.08 -14.81
CA PRO A 529 -12.97 26.09 -16.11
C PRO A 529 -12.50 24.99 -17.07
N LEU A 530 -11.19 24.69 -17.13
CA LEU A 530 -10.67 23.62 -17.96
C LEU A 530 -11.20 22.25 -17.55
N ILE A 531 -11.30 21.94 -16.24
CA ILE A 531 -11.95 20.71 -15.76
C ILE A 531 -13.41 20.65 -16.23
N ALA A 532 -14.17 21.73 -16.08
CA ALA A 532 -15.58 21.79 -16.46
C ALA A 532 -15.80 21.56 -17.97
N MET A 533 -15.00 22.24 -18.82
CA MET A 533 -15.00 22.05 -20.28
C MET A 533 -14.63 20.62 -20.67
N LYS A 534 -13.62 20.03 -20.02
CA LYS A 534 -13.17 18.67 -20.31
C LYS A 534 -14.21 17.62 -19.94
N LEU A 535 -14.88 17.80 -18.81
CA LEU A 535 -15.96 16.91 -18.34
C LEU A 535 -17.12 16.89 -19.35
N GLN A 536 -17.58 18.05 -19.80
CA GLN A 536 -18.57 18.19 -20.87
C GLN A 536 -18.13 17.43 -22.12
N ALA A 537 -16.91 17.68 -22.60
CA ALA A 537 -16.39 17.15 -23.85
C ALA A 537 -16.31 15.62 -23.90
N THR A 538 -16.32 14.91 -22.76
CA THR A 538 -16.31 13.43 -22.74
C THR A 538 -17.56 12.78 -23.35
N PHE A 539 -18.69 13.50 -23.44
CA PHE A 539 -19.96 12.95 -23.92
C PHE A 539 -20.07 12.95 -25.45
N ASP A 540 -19.52 13.97 -26.12
CA ASP A 540 -19.68 14.20 -27.57
C ASP A 540 -18.50 13.68 -28.41
N ARG A 541 -17.54 12.97 -27.80
CA ARG A 541 -16.24 12.64 -28.43
C ARG A 541 -15.98 11.16 -28.60
N GLY A 542 -15.25 10.83 -29.67
CA GLY A 542 -14.74 9.48 -29.92
C GLY A 542 -13.69 9.06 -28.89
N LYS A 543 -13.70 7.77 -28.53
CA LYS A 543 -12.90 7.13 -27.44
C LYS A 543 -11.47 7.64 -27.21
N ALA A 544 -10.72 7.93 -28.27
CA ALA A 544 -9.33 8.40 -28.14
C ALA A 544 -9.24 9.85 -27.62
N LYS A 545 -10.14 10.73 -28.09
CA LYS A 545 -10.25 12.10 -27.54
C LYS A 545 -10.89 12.05 -26.14
N GLU A 546 -11.94 11.25 -25.95
CA GLU A 546 -12.56 11.00 -24.63
C GLU A 546 -11.51 10.59 -23.58
N GLY A 547 -10.64 9.61 -23.89
CA GLY A 547 -9.53 9.21 -23.00
C GLY A 547 -8.48 10.31 -22.77
N THR A 548 -8.26 11.20 -23.74
CA THR A 548 -7.34 12.35 -23.61
C THR A 548 -7.95 13.42 -22.70
N ASP A 549 -9.24 13.71 -22.85
CA ASP A 549 -9.94 14.69 -22.02
C ASP A 549 -10.08 14.18 -20.56
N LEU A 550 -10.29 12.88 -20.37
CA LEU A 550 -10.22 12.20 -19.05
C LEU A 550 -8.80 12.24 -18.44
N LEU A 551 -7.76 12.06 -19.25
CA LEU A 551 -6.37 12.18 -18.80
C LEU A 551 -6.03 13.62 -18.39
N ASP A 552 -6.43 14.61 -19.18
CA ASP A 552 -6.26 16.04 -18.87
C ASP A 552 -6.93 16.39 -17.52
N ILE A 553 -8.15 15.89 -17.25
CA ILE A 553 -8.85 16.04 -15.97
C ILE A 553 -8.03 15.49 -14.81
N VAL A 554 -7.64 14.21 -14.87
CA VAL A 554 -6.92 13.54 -13.78
C VAL A 554 -5.53 14.16 -13.56
N ARG A 555 -4.85 14.63 -14.62
CA ARG A 555 -3.58 15.36 -14.48
C ARG A 555 -3.76 16.71 -13.80
N LEU A 556 -4.72 17.54 -14.23
CA LEU A 556 -4.96 18.86 -13.61
C LEU A 556 -5.35 18.77 -12.13
N THR A 557 -6.25 17.84 -11.77
CA THR A 557 -6.72 17.66 -10.38
C THR A 557 -5.61 17.19 -9.44
N LEU A 558 -4.66 16.38 -9.94
CA LEU A 558 -3.58 15.78 -9.15
C LEU A 558 -2.23 16.52 -9.28
N ASP A 559 -2.19 17.62 -10.04
CA ASP A 559 -1.01 18.46 -10.18
C ASP A 559 -0.75 19.29 -8.91
N GLN A 560 0.52 19.53 -8.59
CA GLN A 560 0.94 20.19 -7.37
C GLN A 560 0.74 21.72 -7.39
N GLN A 561 0.60 22.32 -8.57
CA GLN A 561 0.28 23.74 -8.75
C GLN A 561 -1.19 23.93 -9.16
N SER A 562 -1.68 23.17 -10.15
CA SER A 562 -3.07 23.31 -10.60
C SER A 562 -4.11 22.71 -9.64
N GLY A 563 -3.79 21.60 -8.95
CA GLY A 563 -4.76 20.90 -8.09
C GLY A 563 -5.39 21.79 -6.99
N PRO A 564 -4.63 22.59 -6.23
CA PRO A 564 -5.18 23.59 -5.30
C PRO A 564 -6.10 24.60 -5.99
N THR A 565 -5.67 25.17 -7.11
CA THR A 565 -6.42 26.17 -7.87
C THR A 565 -7.73 25.61 -8.45
N VAL A 566 -7.73 24.34 -8.91
CA VAL A 566 -8.95 23.62 -9.30
C VAL A 566 -9.95 23.58 -8.13
N ARG A 567 -9.50 23.19 -6.92
CA ARG A 567 -10.39 23.03 -5.77
C ARG A 567 -10.93 24.37 -5.27
N GLU A 568 -10.08 25.40 -5.18
CA GLU A 568 -10.49 26.76 -4.84
C GLU A 568 -11.56 27.28 -5.82
N GLN A 569 -11.31 27.17 -7.13
CA GLN A 569 -12.23 27.65 -8.16
C GLN A 569 -13.55 26.88 -8.22
N LEU A 570 -13.55 25.56 -7.95
CA LEU A 570 -14.78 24.77 -7.89
C LEU A 570 -15.60 25.05 -6.64
N SER A 571 -14.97 25.33 -5.49
CA SER A 571 -15.67 25.74 -4.26
C SER A 571 -16.31 27.13 -4.33
N LEU A 572 -15.88 27.94 -5.30
CA LEU A 572 -16.42 29.28 -5.59
C LEU A 572 -17.32 29.31 -6.84
N ALA A 573 -17.61 28.17 -7.47
CA ALA A 573 -18.45 28.09 -8.66
C ALA A 573 -19.93 28.32 -8.31
N GLU A 574 -20.67 29.00 -9.20
CA GLU A 574 -22.10 29.23 -9.02
C GLU A 574 -22.88 27.91 -8.92
N SER A 575 -23.91 27.87 -8.06
CA SER A 575 -24.54 26.61 -7.64
C SER A 575 -25.16 25.78 -8.78
N GLN A 576 -25.47 26.36 -9.93
CA GLN A 576 -25.91 25.60 -11.10
C GLN A 576 -24.72 24.94 -11.82
N LEU A 577 -23.67 25.71 -12.11
CA LEU A 577 -22.42 25.21 -12.68
C LEU A 577 -21.79 24.13 -11.78
N ALA A 578 -21.76 24.34 -10.47
CA ALA A 578 -21.26 23.36 -9.51
C ALA A 578 -22.05 22.03 -9.55
N ARG A 579 -23.39 22.09 -9.63
CA ARG A 579 -24.24 20.89 -9.79
C ARG A 579 -23.96 20.15 -11.11
N ASP A 580 -23.90 20.88 -12.22
CA ASP A 580 -23.67 20.28 -13.53
C ASP A 580 -22.27 19.62 -13.60
N ILE A 581 -21.22 20.27 -13.05
CA ILE A 581 -19.89 19.67 -12.91
C ILE A 581 -19.94 18.41 -12.03
N ALA A 582 -20.58 18.47 -10.86
CA ALA A 582 -20.67 17.34 -9.94
C ALA A 582 -21.32 16.10 -10.59
N GLN A 583 -22.40 16.29 -11.34
CA GLN A 583 -23.06 15.21 -12.10
C GLN A 583 -22.12 14.58 -13.14
N HIS A 584 -21.29 15.36 -13.82
CA HIS A 584 -20.32 14.84 -14.79
C HIS A 584 -19.13 14.16 -14.08
N VAL A 585 -18.69 14.63 -12.91
CA VAL A 585 -17.66 13.98 -12.07
C VAL A 585 -18.14 12.62 -11.59
N GLU A 586 -19.35 12.52 -11.03
CA GLU A 586 -19.98 11.26 -10.60
C GLU A 586 -20.03 10.26 -11.76
N PHE A 587 -20.56 10.69 -12.92
CA PHE A 587 -20.71 9.81 -14.08
C PHE A 587 -19.37 9.36 -14.68
N CYS A 588 -18.36 10.23 -14.75
CA CYS A 588 -17.10 9.92 -15.44
C CYS A 588 -16.03 9.30 -14.54
N LEU A 589 -15.92 9.70 -13.27
CA LEU A 589 -14.81 9.34 -12.39
C LEU A 589 -15.18 8.39 -11.24
N ASP A 590 -16.46 8.25 -10.91
CA ASP A 590 -16.96 7.26 -9.93
C ASP A 590 -17.71 6.13 -10.63
N ALA A 591 -18.95 6.39 -11.10
CA ALA A 591 -19.84 5.39 -11.68
C ALA A 591 -19.30 4.66 -12.94
N ARG A 592 -18.23 5.17 -13.56
CA ARG A 592 -17.55 4.59 -14.73
C ARG A 592 -16.03 4.51 -14.58
N ALA A 593 -15.50 4.58 -13.35
CA ALA A 593 -14.07 4.68 -13.06
C ALA A 593 -13.19 3.66 -13.82
N ASP A 594 -13.55 2.37 -13.83
CA ASP A 594 -12.83 1.31 -14.56
C ASP A 594 -12.80 1.55 -16.08
N ARG A 595 -13.88 2.06 -16.67
CA ARG A 595 -13.95 2.39 -18.10
C ARG A 595 -13.09 3.60 -18.40
N SER A 596 -13.15 4.63 -17.56
CA SER A 596 -12.35 5.84 -17.72
C SER A 596 -10.86 5.54 -17.60
N LEU A 597 -10.46 4.71 -16.63
CA LEU A 597 -9.12 4.14 -16.53
C LEU A 597 -8.74 3.33 -17.78
N SER A 598 -9.65 2.52 -18.32
CA SER A 598 -9.40 1.73 -19.53
C SER A 598 -9.22 2.59 -20.79
N LEU A 599 -9.84 3.77 -20.88
CA LEU A 599 -9.64 4.74 -21.96
C LEU A 599 -8.33 5.51 -21.79
N ILE A 600 -8.02 5.94 -20.56
CA ILE A 600 -6.75 6.58 -20.19
C ILE A 600 -5.56 5.65 -20.50
N ASN A 601 -5.63 4.38 -20.09
CA ASN A 601 -4.54 3.40 -20.28
C ASN A 601 -4.45 2.86 -21.71
N ALA A 602 -5.36 3.24 -22.61
CA ALA A 602 -5.20 3.04 -24.05
C ALA A 602 -4.30 4.10 -24.71
N ILE A 603 -3.94 5.16 -23.96
CA ILE A 603 -3.06 6.26 -24.38
C ILE A 603 -1.71 6.08 -23.66
N PRO A 604 -0.56 6.11 -24.36
CA PRO A 604 0.76 5.92 -23.74
C PRO A 604 1.03 6.87 -22.55
N GLU A 605 0.60 8.12 -22.68
CA GLU A 605 0.74 9.21 -21.71
C GLU A 605 -0.16 9.05 -20.47
N GLY A 606 -1.05 8.04 -20.44
CA GLY A 606 -1.90 7.71 -19.29
C GLY A 606 -1.50 6.44 -18.53
N ALA A 607 -0.61 5.61 -19.09
CA ALA A 607 -0.38 4.22 -18.65
C ALA A 607 0.27 4.03 -17.25
N ASP A 608 0.69 5.10 -16.58
CA ASP A 608 1.13 5.09 -15.18
C ASP A 608 -0.04 5.15 -14.16
N LEU A 609 -1.22 5.57 -14.61
CA LEU A 609 -2.38 5.80 -13.76
C LEU A 609 -3.10 4.50 -13.35
N ARG A 610 -3.67 4.52 -12.14
CA ARG A 610 -4.39 3.41 -11.53
C ARG A 610 -5.80 3.85 -11.13
N LEU A 611 -6.67 2.89 -10.82
CA LEU A 611 -8.04 3.16 -10.38
C LEU A 611 -8.10 4.09 -9.14
N ASP A 612 -7.15 3.91 -8.22
CA ASP A 612 -6.91 4.75 -7.04
C ASP A 612 -6.63 6.23 -7.39
N ASP A 613 -6.00 6.51 -8.54
CA ASP A 613 -5.79 7.87 -9.04
C ASP A 613 -7.07 8.49 -9.62
N ILE A 614 -7.94 7.68 -10.23
CA ILE A 614 -9.26 8.11 -10.74
C ILE A 614 -10.19 8.44 -9.56
N HIS A 615 -10.28 7.55 -8.58
CA HIS A 615 -11.05 7.78 -7.36
C HIS A 615 -10.51 8.97 -6.57
N LEU A 616 -9.18 9.13 -6.46
CA LEU A 616 -8.58 10.31 -5.83
C LEU A 616 -8.97 11.61 -6.53
N ALA A 617 -9.04 11.62 -7.87
CA ALA A 617 -9.52 12.79 -8.61
C ALA A 617 -11.01 13.05 -8.36
N ALA A 618 -11.86 12.01 -8.31
CA ALA A 618 -13.27 12.13 -7.96
C ALA A 618 -13.47 12.69 -6.53
N GLU A 619 -12.77 12.13 -5.54
CA GLU A 619 -12.78 12.58 -4.13
C GLU A 619 -12.41 14.06 -3.99
N LEU A 620 -11.36 14.51 -4.69
CA LEU A 620 -10.89 15.90 -4.63
C LEU A 620 -11.82 16.89 -5.36
N LEU A 621 -12.44 16.47 -6.47
CA LEU A 621 -13.38 17.32 -7.23
C LEU A 621 -14.72 17.42 -6.52
N SER A 622 -15.35 16.30 -6.17
CA SER A 622 -16.62 16.27 -5.43
C SER A 622 -16.47 16.90 -4.04
N GLY A 623 -15.32 16.73 -3.38
CA GLY A 623 -15.01 17.38 -2.10
C GLY A 623 -14.77 18.89 -2.18
N ALA A 624 -14.54 19.45 -3.38
CA ALA A 624 -14.48 20.90 -3.60
C ALA A 624 -15.85 21.49 -3.99
N LEU A 625 -16.70 20.69 -4.66
CA LEU A 625 -18.06 21.06 -5.07
C LEU A 625 -19.11 20.96 -3.95
N GLY A 626 -18.76 20.37 -2.81
CA GLY A 626 -19.67 20.06 -1.71
C GLY A 626 -19.78 21.15 -0.64
N HIS A 627 -20.76 22.04 -0.79
CA HIS A 627 -21.30 22.93 0.25
C HIS A 627 -22.84 22.83 0.27
#